data_AF-A0AAF0UZ99-F1
#
_entry.id   AF-A0AAF0UZ99-F1
#
_cell.length_a   1.000
_cell.length_b   1.000
_cell.length_c   1.000
_cell.angle_alpha   90.00
_cell.angle_beta   90.00
_cell.angle_gamma   90.00
#
_symmetry.space_group_name_H-M   'P 1'
#
loop_
_entity.id
_entity.type
_entity.pdbx_description
1 polymer ?
#
loop_
_entity_poly.entity_id
_entity_poly.type
_entity_poly.pdbx_seq_one_letter_code
_entity_poly.pdbx_strand_id
1 'polypeptide(L)'
;MWSVDVALKPCYVVAPFKYLPTRHSNLVTDEEIVGFQNDIKKIIQYLIKGTNELDVIPIVGMGEQGKTTIARKVYNSDNVVSHFDVRAWCIVSQTYNRITLLQEIFSQVIGSKDKGDKDDIFPDMLRKSLMGKRYLIVLDNMWDCMEWDD
;
A
#
# COMPACT_ATOMS: atom_id res chain seq x y z
N MET A 1 -18.90 -31.41 22.00
CA MET A 1 -17.57 -31.89 22.36
C MET A 1 -16.67 -31.74 21.14
N TRP A 2 -15.66 -30.87 21.25
CA TRP A 2 -14.33 -30.85 20.59
C TRP A 2 -13.95 -32.13 19.80
N SER A 3 -13.15 -32.15 18.72
CA SER A 3 -12.22 -31.17 18.11
C SER A 3 -11.68 -31.76 16.78
N VAL A 4 -11.19 -30.87 15.89
CA VAL A 4 -10.17 -30.99 14.79
C VAL A 4 -10.12 -32.24 13.90
N ASP A 5 -10.09 -32.15 12.56
CA ASP A 5 -9.00 -31.57 11.77
C ASP A 5 -9.49 -30.87 10.49
N VAL A 6 -9.20 -29.57 10.34
CA VAL A 6 -9.22 -28.91 9.03
C VAL A 6 -7.76 -28.81 8.59
N ALA A 7 -7.38 -29.71 7.70
CA ALA A 7 -6.06 -29.71 7.08
C ALA A 7 -5.81 -28.37 6.35
N LEU A 8 -4.82 -27.61 6.84
CA LEU A 8 -4.21 -26.53 6.08
C LEU A 8 -3.58 -27.13 4.83
N LYS A 9 -4.19 -26.89 3.67
CA LYS A 9 -3.56 -27.21 2.39
C LYS A 9 -2.41 -26.24 2.14
N PRO A 10 -1.21 -26.72 1.79
CA PRO A 10 -0.08 -25.85 1.50
C PRO A 10 -0.36 -25.04 0.23
N CYS A 11 -0.25 -23.71 0.33
CA CYS A 11 -0.30 -22.81 -0.82
C CYS A 11 0.82 -23.18 -1.79
N TYR A 12 0.45 -23.52 -3.02
CA TYR A 12 1.42 -23.83 -4.07
C TYR A 12 2.25 -22.60 -4.39
N VAL A 13 3.56 -22.73 -4.23
CA VAL A 13 4.57 -21.79 -4.70
C VAL A 13 4.49 -21.73 -6.23
N VAL A 14 3.99 -20.62 -6.77
CA VAL A 14 4.12 -20.32 -8.20
C VAL A 14 5.43 -19.56 -8.39
N ALA A 15 6.31 -20.09 -9.25
CA ALA A 15 7.65 -19.57 -9.53
C ALA A 15 7.65 -18.08 -9.92
N PRO A 16 8.73 -17.33 -9.64
CA PRO A 16 8.78 -15.90 -9.90
C PRO A 16 8.77 -15.64 -11.40
N PHE A 17 7.74 -14.92 -11.88
CA PHE A 17 7.75 -14.40 -13.24
C PHE A 17 8.90 -13.40 -13.37
N LYS A 18 9.79 -13.68 -14.33
CA LYS A 18 10.98 -12.88 -14.63
C LYS A 18 10.55 -11.45 -15.00
N TYR A 19 11.19 -10.48 -14.34
CA TYR A 19 11.05 -9.05 -14.61
C TYR A 19 11.24 -8.73 -16.09
N LEU A 20 10.23 -8.09 -16.70
CA LEU A 20 10.38 -7.34 -17.94
C LEU A 20 10.42 -5.84 -17.60
N PRO A 21 11.41 -5.08 -18.08
CA PRO A 21 11.49 -3.65 -17.80
C PRO A 21 10.54 -2.91 -18.73
N THR A 22 9.44 -2.39 -18.20
CA THR A 22 8.55 -1.53 -18.98
C THR A 22 8.72 -0.10 -18.52
N ARG A 23 9.63 0.64 -19.19
CA ARG A 23 9.54 2.10 -19.27
C ARG A 23 8.28 2.43 -20.07
N HIS A 24 7.19 2.77 -19.40
CA HIS A 24 6.13 3.56 -20.03
C HIS A 24 5.61 4.56 -19.01
N SER A 25 5.87 5.83 -19.30
CA SER A 25 5.13 6.97 -18.79
C SER A 25 3.68 6.85 -19.23
N ASN A 26 2.91 6.01 -18.55
CA ASN A 26 1.47 5.98 -18.74
C ASN A 26 0.89 6.94 -17.72
N LEU A 27 0.63 8.17 -18.18
CA LEU A 27 -0.51 8.92 -17.70
C LEU A 27 -1.65 7.91 -17.66
N VAL A 28 -2.07 7.51 -16.46
CA VAL A 28 -3.30 6.77 -16.28
C VAL A 28 -4.37 7.79 -16.66
N THR A 29 -4.65 7.86 -17.97
CA THR A 29 -5.87 8.43 -18.49
C THR A 29 -7.01 7.82 -17.69
N ASP A 30 -8.04 8.61 -17.51
CA ASP A 30 -9.24 8.27 -16.75
C ASP A 30 -9.97 7.10 -17.42
N GLU A 31 -9.37 5.90 -17.41
CA GLU A 31 -10.00 4.66 -17.81
C GLU A 31 -11.22 4.56 -16.93
N GLU A 32 -12.37 4.58 -17.58
CA GLU A 32 -13.66 4.50 -16.94
C GLU A 32 -13.75 3.11 -16.32
N ILE A 33 -13.35 3.02 -15.05
CA ILE A 33 -13.47 1.79 -14.29
C ILE A 33 -14.95 1.57 -14.02
N VAL A 34 -15.60 0.79 -14.89
CA VAL A 34 -16.99 0.40 -14.74
C VAL A 34 -17.09 -0.72 -13.71
N GLY A 35 -18.00 -0.58 -12.74
CA GLY A 35 -18.34 -1.62 -11.75
C GLY A 35 -17.79 -1.38 -10.34
N PHE A 36 -16.73 -0.58 -10.19
CA PHE A 36 -16.11 -0.32 -8.88
C PHE A 36 -16.39 1.08 -8.32
N GLN A 37 -17.26 1.87 -8.96
CA GLN A 37 -17.48 3.27 -8.56
C GLN A 37 -18.00 3.39 -7.13
N ASN A 38 -18.85 2.46 -6.68
CA ASN A 38 -19.37 2.47 -5.31
C ASN A 38 -18.29 2.12 -4.30
N ASP A 39 -17.42 1.15 -4.60
CA ASP A 39 -16.32 0.75 -3.71
C ASP A 39 -15.27 1.87 -3.59
N ILE A 40 -14.89 2.47 -4.73
CA ILE A 40 -14.00 3.65 -4.76
C ILE A 40 -14.58 4.78 -3.90
N LYS A 41 -15.87 5.12 -4.07
CA LYS A 41 -16.54 6.16 -3.27
C LYS A 41 -16.55 5.84 -1.78
N LYS A 42 -16.80 4.59 -1.40
CA LYS A 42 -16.79 4.17 0.01
C LYS A 42 -15.40 4.29 0.62
N ILE A 43 -14.37 3.81 -0.07
CA ILE A 43 -12.98 3.91 0.43
C ILE A 43 -12.58 5.38 0.59
N ILE A 44 -12.88 6.24 -0.38
CA ILE A 44 -12.63 7.69 -0.26
C ILE A 44 -13.35 8.28 0.95
N GLN A 45 -14.60 7.88 1.21
CA GLN A 45 -15.32 8.34 2.39
C GLN A 45 -14.68 7.87 3.69
N TYR A 46 -14.23 6.61 3.79
CA TYR A 46 -13.51 6.12 4.95
C TYR A 46 -12.20 6.89 5.18
N LEU A 47 -11.44 7.15 4.12
CA LEU A 47 -10.19 7.90 4.19
C LEU A 47 -10.37 9.35 4.67
N ILE A 48 -11.44 10.03 4.24
CA ILE A 48 -11.61 11.48 4.47
C ILE A 48 -12.47 11.78 5.70
N LYS A 49 -13.41 10.89 6.03
CA LYS A 49 -14.30 11.03 7.21
C LYS A 49 -13.86 10.18 8.40
N GLY A 50 -12.72 9.50 8.28
CA GLY A 50 -12.13 8.70 9.35
C GLY A 50 -11.75 9.53 10.58
N THR A 51 -11.19 8.87 11.57
CA THR A 51 -10.68 9.54 12.78
C THR A 51 -9.37 10.27 12.48
N ASN A 52 -8.95 11.16 13.38
CA ASN A 52 -7.60 11.75 13.34
C ASN A 52 -6.53 10.79 13.88
N GLU A 53 -6.90 9.55 14.20
CA GLU A 53 -6.01 8.51 14.70
C GLU A 53 -5.51 7.65 13.54
N LEU A 54 -4.57 6.75 13.82
CA LEU A 54 -4.10 5.79 12.83
C LEU A 54 -5.24 4.81 12.50
N ASP A 55 -5.60 4.72 11.22
CA ASP A 55 -6.59 3.77 10.70
C ASP A 55 -6.02 2.97 9.51
N VAL A 56 -6.48 1.73 9.35
CA VAL A 56 -6.01 0.79 8.33
C VAL A 56 -7.21 0.23 7.56
N ILE A 57 -7.23 0.45 6.25
CA ILE A 57 -8.30 -0.02 5.36
C ILE A 57 -7.76 -1.16 4.48
N PRO A 58 -8.07 -2.42 4.79
CA PRO A 58 -7.64 -3.54 3.96
C PRO A 58 -8.48 -3.65 2.68
N ILE A 59 -7.83 -3.78 1.53
CA ILE A 59 -8.47 -4.12 0.25
C ILE A 59 -8.14 -5.58 -0.06
N VAL A 60 -9.08 -6.47 0.22
CA VAL A 60 -8.91 -7.93 0.09
C VAL A 60 -9.74 -8.50 -1.05
N GLY A 61 -9.31 -9.63 -1.60
CA GLY A 61 -9.95 -10.30 -2.72
C GLY A 61 -9.01 -11.28 -3.40
N MET A 62 -9.54 -12.18 -4.22
CA MET A 62 -8.73 -13.12 -4.99
C MET A 62 -7.80 -12.40 -5.98
N GLY A 63 -6.79 -13.11 -6.48
CA GLY A 63 -5.94 -12.63 -7.58
C GLY A 63 -6.78 -12.11 -8.76
N GLU A 64 -6.23 -11.14 -9.49
CA GLU A 64 -6.82 -10.57 -10.72
C GLU A 64 -8.14 -9.79 -10.56
N GLN A 65 -8.66 -9.60 -9.35
CA GLN A 65 -9.89 -8.81 -9.12
C GLN A 65 -9.73 -7.29 -9.24
N GLY A 66 -8.59 -6.78 -9.70
CA GLY A 66 -8.39 -5.34 -9.88
C GLY A 66 -8.19 -4.52 -8.61
N LYS A 67 -7.79 -5.14 -7.48
CA LYS A 67 -7.55 -4.46 -6.19
C LYS A 67 -6.59 -3.27 -6.30
N THR A 68 -5.43 -3.50 -6.92
CA THR A 68 -4.43 -2.46 -7.21
C THR A 68 -5.04 -1.34 -8.06
N THR A 69 -5.94 -1.66 -8.99
CA THR A 69 -6.61 -0.68 -9.85
C THR A 69 -7.56 0.21 -9.06
N ILE A 70 -8.38 -0.38 -8.16
CA ILE A 70 -9.26 0.36 -7.24
C ILE A 70 -8.43 1.27 -6.33
N ALA A 71 -7.41 0.72 -5.68
CA ALA A 71 -6.53 1.48 -4.80
C ALA A 71 -5.86 2.65 -5.54
N ARG A 72 -5.44 2.45 -6.79
CA ARG A 72 -4.81 3.50 -7.61
C ARG A 72 -5.78 4.63 -7.97
N LYS A 73 -7.04 4.31 -8.29
CA LYS A 73 -8.06 5.35 -8.51
C LYS A 73 -8.35 6.14 -7.23
N VAL A 74 -8.45 5.47 -6.09
CA VAL A 74 -8.66 6.15 -4.80
C VAL A 74 -7.49 7.09 -4.50
N TYR A 75 -6.26 6.58 -4.58
CA TYR A 75 -5.03 7.32 -4.27
C TYR A 75 -4.85 8.58 -5.11
N ASN A 76 -5.26 8.53 -6.39
CA ASN A 76 -5.16 9.66 -7.32
C ASN A 76 -6.40 10.55 -7.36
N SER A 77 -7.45 10.25 -6.60
CA SER A 77 -8.66 11.09 -6.58
C SER A 77 -8.38 12.46 -5.98
N ASP A 78 -8.93 13.52 -6.56
CA ASP A 78 -8.71 14.91 -6.11
C ASP A 78 -9.07 15.11 -4.63
N ASN A 79 -10.12 14.43 -4.17
CA ASN A 79 -10.53 14.46 -2.76
C ASN A 79 -9.45 13.90 -1.84
N VAL A 80 -8.77 12.81 -2.23
CA VAL A 80 -7.67 12.22 -1.46
C VAL A 80 -6.41 13.07 -1.58
N VAL A 81 -6.09 13.53 -2.80
CA VAL A 81 -4.92 14.38 -3.06
C VAL A 81 -4.96 15.67 -2.24
N SER A 82 -6.13 16.29 -2.12
CA SER A 82 -6.32 17.53 -1.36
C SER A 82 -6.44 17.34 0.15
N HIS A 83 -6.76 16.13 0.63
CA HIS A 83 -6.97 15.85 2.05
C HIS A 83 -5.67 15.51 2.78
N PHE A 84 -4.76 14.77 2.14
CA PHE A 84 -3.52 14.28 2.75
C PHE A 84 -2.32 15.13 2.34
N ASP A 85 -1.57 15.61 3.34
CA ASP A 85 -0.35 16.42 3.14
C ASP A 85 0.80 15.57 2.59
N VAL A 86 0.81 14.28 2.94
CA VAL A 86 1.83 13.31 2.55
C VAL A 86 1.16 12.06 2.00
N ARG A 87 1.66 11.56 0.87
CA ARG A 87 1.19 10.32 0.27
C ARG A 87 2.38 9.47 -0.18
N ALA A 88 2.33 8.18 0.10
CA ALA A 88 3.32 7.21 -0.36
C ALA A 88 2.63 5.95 -0.88
N TRP A 89 3.20 5.32 -1.90
CA TRP A 89 2.74 4.07 -2.47
C TRP A 89 3.92 3.12 -2.61
N CYS A 90 3.94 2.04 -1.83
CA CYS A 90 5.02 1.06 -1.83
C CYS A 90 4.49 -0.29 -2.30
N ILE A 91 5.26 -0.96 -3.16
CA ILE A 91 4.94 -2.31 -3.62
C ILE A 91 5.70 -3.29 -2.74
N VAL A 92 4.98 -4.10 -1.96
CA VAL A 92 5.60 -5.11 -1.10
C VAL A 92 6.01 -6.30 -1.97
N SER A 93 7.32 -6.57 -2.00
CA SER A 93 7.86 -7.77 -2.65
C SER A 93 7.65 -9.00 -1.78
N GLN A 94 7.54 -10.19 -2.39
CA GLN A 94 7.42 -11.47 -1.68
C GLN A 94 8.57 -11.74 -0.68
N THR A 95 9.75 -11.18 -0.93
CA THR A 95 10.82 -11.13 0.07
C THR A 95 10.62 -9.88 0.92
N TYR A 96 9.76 -9.97 1.94
CA TYR A 96 9.53 -8.85 2.84
C TYR A 96 10.83 -8.44 3.54
N ASN A 97 11.18 -7.17 3.42
CA ASN A 97 12.26 -6.57 4.16
C ASN A 97 11.77 -5.22 4.71
N ARG A 98 11.49 -5.21 6.01
CA ARG A 98 11.01 -4.04 6.75
C ARG A 98 11.90 -2.81 6.56
N ILE A 99 13.23 -2.98 6.53
CA ILE A 99 14.18 -1.88 6.36
C ILE A 99 14.03 -1.28 4.97
N THR A 100 14.01 -2.11 3.93
CA THR A 100 13.82 -1.66 2.55
C THR A 100 12.49 -0.95 2.35
N LEU A 101 11.42 -1.47 2.96
CA LEU A 101 10.09 -0.84 2.91
C LEU A 101 10.09 0.53 3.61
N LEU A 102 10.66 0.62 4.81
CA LEU A 102 10.78 1.88 5.54
C LEU A 102 11.60 2.91 4.77
N GLN A 103 12.70 2.50 4.13
CA GLN A 103 13.50 3.36 3.25
C GLN A 103 12.69 3.85 2.03
N GLU A 104 11.89 2.97 1.42
CA GLU A 104 11.02 3.33 0.29
C GLU A 104 9.98 4.36 0.71
N ILE A 105 9.24 4.10 1.79
CA ILE A 105 8.28 5.05 2.37
C ILE A 105 8.98 6.38 2.67
N PHE A 106 10.11 6.33 3.37
CA PHE A 106 10.85 7.53 3.73
C PHE A 106 11.23 8.36 2.52
N SER A 107 11.81 7.75 1.48
CA SER A 107 12.19 8.44 0.24
C SER A 107 11.01 9.15 -0.43
N GLN A 108 9.83 8.55 -0.42
CA GLN A 108 8.61 9.14 -0.97
C GLN A 108 8.09 10.28 -0.08
N VAL A 109 8.13 10.12 1.24
CA VAL A 109 7.68 11.12 2.22
C VAL A 109 8.53 12.39 2.18
N ILE A 110 9.86 12.25 2.03
CA ILE A 110 10.77 13.41 1.99
C ILE A 110 10.96 13.98 0.57
N GLY A 111 10.45 13.30 -0.46
CA GLY A 111 10.61 13.70 -1.87
C GLY A 111 12.06 13.65 -2.36
N SER A 112 12.93 12.90 -1.69
CA SER A 112 14.35 12.77 -2.02
C SER A 112 14.66 11.35 -2.44
N LYS A 113 15.45 11.22 -3.51
CA LYS A 113 16.02 9.93 -3.93
C LYS A 113 17.24 9.53 -3.10
N ASP A 114 17.70 10.42 -2.22
CA ASP A 114 18.87 10.18 -1.40
C ASP A 114 18.54 9.19 -0.28
N LYS A 115 19.03 7.96 -0.45
CA LYS A 115 18.94 6.90 0.55
C LYS A 115 20.04 7.16 1.56
N GLY A 116 19.79 8.07 2.50
CA GLY A 116 20.78 8.46 3.52
C GLY A 116 21.46 7.24 4.12
N ASP A 117 22.78 7.27 4.22
CA ASP A 117 23.65 6.09 4.39
C ASP A 117 23.59 5.42 5.80
N LYS A 118 22.48 5.55 6.55
CA LYS A 118 22.39 5.15 7.96
C LYS A 118 21.03 4.53 8.30
N ASP A 119 20.98 3.21 8.21
CA ASP A 119 19.80 2.38 8.47
C ASP A 119 19.13 2.65 9.83
N ASP A 120 19.91 2.98 10.86
CA ASP A 120 19.40 3.18 12.22
C ASP A 120 18.63 4.50 12.44
N ILE A 121 18.68 5.44 11.48
CA ILE A 121 18.12 6.79 11.67
C ILE A 121 16.77 6.96 10.94
N PHE A 122 16.42 6.05 10.03
CA PHE A 122 15.22 6.16 9.21
C PHE A 122 13.91 6.17 10.00
N PRO A 123 13.69 5.33 11.03
CA PRO A 123 12.41 5.33 11.75
C PRO A 123 12.13 6.67 12.44
N ASP A 124 13.14 7.25 13.09
CA ASP A 124 13.02 8.54 13.78
C ASP A 124 12.85 9.70 12.81
N MET A 125 13.59 9.70 11.70
CA MET A 125 13.43 10.71 10.64
C MET A 125 12.07 10.60 9.97
N LEU A 126 11.59 9.40 9.66
CA LEU A 126 10.27 9.17 9.10
C LEU A 126 9.19 9.68 10.05
N ARG A 127 9.28 9.32 11.33
CA ARG A 127 8.36 9.81 12.37
C ARG A 127 8.34 11.34 12.42
N LYS A 128 9.50 11.99 12.44
CA LYS A 128 9.60 13.46 12.42
C LYS A 128 9.00 14.07 11.16
N SER A 129 9.21 13.44 10.00
CA SER A 129 8.67 13.91 8.71
C SER A 129 7.15 13.80 8.60
N LEU A 130 6.53 12.86 9.32
CA LEU A 130 5.08 12.62 9.37
C LEU A 130 4.38 13.35 10.53
N MET A 131 5.13 13.78 11.55
CA MET A 131 4.56 14.38 12.75
C MET A 131 3.76 15.65 12.42
N GLY A 132 2.50 15.69 12.88
CA GLY A 132 1.61 16.83 12.67
C GLY A 132 1.03 16.95 11.26
N LYS A 133 1.24 15.95 10.39
CA LYS A 133 0.71 15.90 9.02
C LYS A 133 -0.34 14.80 8.89
N ARG A 134 -1.31 14.99 8.02
CA ARG A 134 -2.19 13.91 7.56
C ARG A 134 -1.48 13.14 6.47
N TYR A 135 -1.26 11.85 6.68
CA TYR A 135 -0.56 11.00 5.73
C TYR A 135 -1.38 9.80 5.28
N LEU A 136 -1.22 9.41 4.02
CA LEU A 136 -1.75 8.17 3.45
C LEU A 136 -0.60 7.33 2.89
N ILE A 137 -0.44 6.12 3.40
CA ILE A 137 0.57 5.17 2.93
C ILE A 137 -0.16 3.96 2.38
N VAL A 138 0.05 3.65 1.10
CA VAL A 138 -0.50 2.47 0.44
C VAL A 138 0.58 1.40 0.38
N LEU A 139 0.28 0.23 0.95
CA LEU A 139 1.10 -0.98 0.84
C LEU A 139 0.41 -1.93 -0.12
N ASP A 140 0.92 -2.04 -1.35
CA ASP A 140 0.33 -2.84 -2.42
C ASP A 140 0.98 -4.23 -2.48
N ASN A 141 0.22 -5.22 -2.95
CA ASN A 141 0.70 -6.58 -3.18
C ASN A 141 1.26 -7.29 -1.92
N MET A 142 0.59 -7.15 -0.78
CA MET A 142 0.94 -7.90 0.43
C MET A 142 0.43 -9.34 0.34
N TRP A 143 1.31 -10.32 0.59
CA TRP A 143 1.04 -11.75 0.39
C TRP A 143 0.71 -12.48 1.68
N ASP A 144 1.21 -12.00 2.82
CA ASP A 144 1.00 -12.62 4.12
C ASP A 144 0.52 -11.58 5.13
N CYS A 145 -0.64 -11.81 5.72
CA CYS A 145 -1.15 -10.97 6.81
C CYS A 145 -0.37 -11.20 8.12
N MET A 146 0.45 -12.24 8.19
CA MET A 146 1.32 -12.55 9.34
C MET A 146 2.52 -11.59 9.49
N GLU A 147 2.87 -10.82 8.46
CA GLU A 147 4.00 -9.86 8.50
C GLU A 147 3.66 -8.50 9.15
N TRP A 148 2.41 -8.29 9.57
CA TRP A 148 1.98 -7.04 10.23
C TRP A 148 2.10 -7.09 11.76
N ASP A 149 2.14 -8.28 12.35
CA ASP A 149 2.09 -8.48 13.80
C ASP A 149 3.49 -8.63 14.47
N ASP A 150 4.58 -8.48 13.69
CA ASP A 150 6.01 -8.51 14.14
C ASP A 150 6.63 -7.10 14.26
#